data_AF-A0A2V8HVI7-F1
#
_entry.id   AF-A0A2V8HVI7-F1
#
_cell.length_a   1.000
_cell.length_b   1.000
_cell.length_c   1.000
_cell.angle_alpha   90.00
_cell.angle_beta   90.00
_cell.angle_gamma   90.00
#
_symmetry.space_group_name_H-M   'P 1'
#
loop_
_entity.id
_entity.type
_entity.pdbx_description
1 polymer ?
#
loop_
_entity_poly.entity_id
_entity_poly.type
_entity_poly.pdbx_seq_one_letter_code
_entity_poly.pdbx_strand_id
1 'polypeptide(L)'
;MTDRRRTPRYVLEQPLPGHAMPMQDVIVEEFSGDRLVVVSLDRHVVDEDLLVYLSMPHGVERYRAKVTSSTPVSVGGKLCSRLELLVGALDNDESSERTH
;
A
#
# COMPACT_ATOMS: atom_id res chain seq x y z
N MET A 1 1.69 41.32 -13.73
CA MET A 1 0.38 40.71 -13.39
C MET A 1 0.56 39.21 -13.43
N THR A 2 0.77 38.57 -12.28
CA THR A 2 1.10 37.14 -12.21
C THR A 2 -0.10 36.39 -11.69
N ASP A 3 -0.81 35.73 -12.60
CA ASP A 3 -1.87 34.78 -12.29
C ASP A 3 -1.24 33.53 -11.63
N ARG A 4 -1.24 33.51 -10.30
CA ARG A 4 -0.87 32.33 -9.50
C ARG A 4 -2.11 31.45 -9.39
N ARG A 5 -2.30 30.55 -10.36
CA ARG A 5 -3.28 29.46 -10.27
C ARG A 5 -3.03 28.68 -8.97
N ARG A 6 -3.89 28.91 -7.98
CA ARG A 6 -3.92 28.17 -6.71
C ARG A 6 -4.44 26.77 -6.99
N THR A 7 -3.56 25.77 -6.99
CA THR A 7 -3.96 24.36 -6.95
C THR A 7 -4.69 24.10 -5.63
N PRO A 8 -5.87 23.47 -5.61
CA PRO A 8 -6.54 23.12 -4.37
C PRO A 8 -5.67 22.10 -3.61
N ARG A 9 -5.24 22.48 -2.41
CA ARG A 9 -4.60 21.58 -1.44
C ARG A 9 -5.71 21.09 -0.52
N TYR A 10 -6.20 19.87 -0.77
CA TYR A 10 -7.03 19.20 0.23
C TYR A 10 -6.09 18.72 1.33
N VAL A 11 -6.24 19.29 2.53
CA VAL A 11 -5.66 18.77 3.76
C VAL A 11 -6.77 18.02 4.45
N LEU A 12 -6.62 16.70 4.62
CA LEU A 12 -7.51 15.94 5.50
C LEU A 12 -7.19 16.38 6.93
N GLU A 13 -8.09 17.15 7.53
CA GLU A 13 -7.84 17.88 8.78
C GLU A 13 -7.85 17.01 10.04
N GLN A 14 -8.24 15.74 9.99
CA GLN A 14 -8.17 14.87 11.16
C GLN A 14 -7.87 13.42 10.75
N PRO A 15 -6.77 12.81 11.23
CA PRO A 15 -6.60 11.37 11.10
C PRO A 15 -7.73 10.67 11.85
N LEU A 16 -8.40 9.73 11.18
CA LEU A 16 -9.42 8.87 11.79
C LEU A 16 -8.82 8.17 13.03
N PRO A 17 -9.58 8.00 14.12
CA PRO A 17 -9.11 7.31 15.32
C PRO A 17 -8.87 5.83 15.01
N GLY A 18 -7.62 5.57 14.67
CA GLY A 18 -7.00 4.30 14.35
C GLY A 18 -5.53 4.63 14.14
N HIS A 19 -4.61 3.72 14.48
CA HIS A 19 -3.20 3.94 14.19
C HIS A 19 -3.04 4.08 12.67
N ALA A 20 -3.03 5.32 12.17
CA ALA A 20 -2.70 5.62 10.80
C ALA A 20 -1.25 5.19 10.60
N MET A 21 -1.06 3.95 10.16
CA MET A 21 0.27 3.48 9.80
C MET A 21 0.69 4.26 8.55
N PRO A 22 1.89 4.84 8.54
CA PRO A 22 2.37 5.58 7.38
C PRO A 22 2.24 4.68 6.15
N MET A 23 1.56 5.17 5.13
CA MET A 23 1.48 4.49 3.83
C MET A 23 2.91 4.40 3.31
N GLN A 24 3.47 3.19 3.26
CA GLN A 24 4.83 3.00 2.78
C GLN A 24 4.80 3.03 1.25
N ASP A 25 5.55 3.96 0.67
CA ASP A 25 5.82 3.98 -0.76
C ASP A 25 6.75 2.80 -1.09
N VAL A 26 6.16 1.62 -1.28
CA VAL A 26 6.86 0.42 -1.77
C VAL A 26 6.86 0.43 -3.29
N ILE A 27 7.96 -0.02 -3.89
CA ILE A 27 8.05 -0.16 -5.34
C ILE A 27 7.48 -1.53 -5.72
N VAL A 28 6.44 -1.56 -6.55
CA VAL A 28 5.89 -2.81 -7.10
C VAL A 28 6.75 -3.26 -8.28
N GLU A 29 7.32 -4.46 -8.19
CA GLU A 29 8.06 -5.09 -9.29
C GLU A 29 7.14 -5.95 -10.16
N GLU A 30 6.26 -6.73 -9.52
CA GLU A 30 5.37 -7.68 -10.19
C GLU A 30 4.06 -7.79 -9.42
N PHE A 31 2.94 -7.83 -10.13
CA PHE A 31 1.65 -8.20 -9.57
C PHE A 31 0.92 -9.14 -10.53
N SER A 32 0.78 -10.41 -10.15
CA SER A 32 0.24 -11.48 -11.00
C SER A 32 -0.59 -12.46 -10.16
N GLY A 33 -1.90 -12.51 -10.42
CA GLY A 33 -2.82 -13.36 -9.65
C GLY A 33 -2.83 -13.01 -8.16
N ASP A 34 -2.42 -13.96 -7.32
CA ASP A 34 -2.28 -13.82 -5.87
C ASP A 34 -0.83 -13.51 -5.44
N ARG A 35 0.09 -13.28 -6.38
CA ARG A 35 1.49 -12.98 -6.09
C ARG A 35 1.78 -11.50 -6.30
N LEU A 36 2.32 -10.86 -5.27
CA LEU A 36 2.77 -9.49 -5.29
C LEU A 36 4.25 -9.42 -4.88
N VAL A 37 5.08 -8.78 -5.69
CA VAL A 37 6.50 -8.57 -5.41
C VAL A 37 6.75 -7.09 -5.22
N VAL A 38 7.31 -6.72 -4.07
CA VAL A 38 7.60 -5.33 -3.73
C VAL A 38 9.01 -5.14 -3.18
N VAL A 39 9.53 -3.92 -3.29
CA VAL A 39 10.73 -3.48 -2.56
C VAL A 39 10.31 -2.51 -1.47
N SER A 40 10.56 -2.89 -0.21
CA SER A 40 10.34 -2.05 0.96
C SER A 40 11.66 -1.57 1.57
N LEU A 41 11.65 -0.37 2.16
CA LEU A 41 12.76 0.11 2.99
C LEU A 41 12.78 -0.57 4.36
N ASP A 42 11.64 -1.11 4.78
CA ASP A 42 11.49 -1.78 6.07
C ASP A 42 11.78 -3.27 5.95
N ARG A 43 12.25 -3.82 7.07
CA ARG A 43 12.52 -5.25 7.19
C ARG A 43 11.25 -5.94 7.63
N HIS A 44 10.75 -6.81 6.76
CA HIS A 44 9.69 -7.75 7.08
C HIS A 44 10.25 -9.16 7.16
N VAL A 45 9.65 -9.98 8.02
CA VAL A 45 10.05 -11.38 8.21
C VAL A 45 9.09 -12.31 7.49
N VAL A 46 9.56 -13.50 7.12
CA VAL A 46 8.70 -14.53 6.53
C VAL A 46 7.59 -14.89 7.51
N ASP A 47 6.42 -15.18 6.97
CA ASP A 47 5.17 -15.45 7.69
C ASP A 47 4.52 -14.24 8.39
N GLU A 48 5.04 -13.04 8.20
CA GLU A 48 4.39 -11.80 8.64
C GLU A 48 3.13 -11.51 7.81
N ASP A 49 2.03 -11.16 8.49
CA ASP A 49 0.79 -10.71 7.87
C ASP A 49 0.81 -9.19 7.70
N LEU A 50 0.55 -8.72 6.49
CA LEU A 50 0.54 -7.32 6.09
C LEU A 50 -0.82 -6.92 5.52
N LEU A 51 -1.17 -5.65 5.69
CA LEU A 51 -2.29 -5.03 5.00
C LEU A 51 -1.74 -4.17 3.86
N VAL A 52 -2.07 -4.53 2.63
CA VAL A 52 -1.56 -3.86 1.43
C VAL A 52 -2.70 -3.08 0.77
N TYR A 53 -2.42 -1.83 0.41
CA TYR A 53 -3.30 -0.99 -0.38
C TYR A 53 -2.65 -0.78 -1.75
N LEU A 54 -3.30 -1.27 -2.83
CA LEU A 54 -2.81 -1.12 -4.20
C LEU A 54 -3.63 -0.08 -4.93
N SER A 55 -2.96 0.92 -5.49
CA SER A 55 -3.59 1.90 -6.39
C SER A 55 -3.71 1.30 -7.78
N MET A 56 -4.95 1.05 -8.20
CA MET A 56 -5.32 0.47 -9.49
C MET A 56 -6.05 1.53 -10.35
N PRO A 57 -6.19 1.33 -11.68
CA PRO A 57 -6.87 2.29 -12.55
C PRO A 57 -8.31 2.63 -12.14
N HIS A 58 -8.99 1.71 -11.44
CA HIS A 58 -10.37 1.84 -10.99
C HIS A 58 -10.51 2.27 -9.52
N GLY A 59 -9.41 2.50 -8.81
CA GLY A 59 -9.43 2.93 -7.41
C GLY A 59 -8.36 2.25 -6.56
N VAL A 60 -8.46 2.42 -5.25
CA VAL A 60 -7.56 1.75 -4.30
C VAL A 60 -8.21 0.44 -3.86
N GLU A 61 -7.49 -0.66 -4.00
CA GLU A 61 -7.89 -1.97 -3.53
C GLU A 61 -7.11 -2.37 -2.27
N ARG A 62 -7.75 -3.14 -1.40
CA ARG A 62 -7.19 -3.57 -0.12
C ARG A 62 -7.02 -5.09 -0.08
N TYR A 63 -5.83 -5.54 0.28
CA TYR A 63 -5.44 -6.94 0.33
C TYR A 63 -4.87 -7.32 1.68
N ARG A 64 -5.20 -8.52 2.18
CA ARG A 64 -4.37 -9.19 3.20
C ARG A 64 -3.25 -9.90 2.48
N ALA A 65 -2.02 -9.64 2.90
CA ALA A 65 -0.84 -10.21 2.29
C ALA A 65 -0.05 -10.98 3.34
N LYS A 66 0.49 -12.13 2.98
CA LYS A 66 1.44 -12.86 3.82
C LYS A 66 2.81 -12.84 3.17
N VAL A 67 3.85 -12.48 3.92
CA VAL A 67 5.23 -12.49 3.44
C VAL A 67 5.69 -13.93 3.24
N THR A 68 5.91 -14.33 1.99
CA THR A 68 6.42 -15.66 1.63
C THR A 68 7.93 -15.67 1.45
N SER A 69 8.53 -14.52 1.13
CA SER A 69 9.98 -14.34 1.03
C SER A 69 10.39 -12.92 1.38
N SER A 70 11.57 -12.76 2.00
CA SER A 70 12.18 -11.46 2.31
C SER A 70 13.68 -11.54 2.07
N THR A 71 14.14 -10.90 1.00
CA THR A 71 15.55 -10.91 0.58
C THR A 71 16.14 -9.51 0.66
N PRO A 72 17.27 -9.30 1.34
CA PRO A 72 17.93 -8.00 1.32
C PRO A 72 18.46 -7.67 -0.08
N VAL A 73 18.15 -6.48 -0.58
CA VAL A 73 18.60 -5.98 -1.89
C VAL A 73 19.15 -4.56 -1.78
N SER A 74 20.06 -4.19 -2.67
CA SER A 74 20.58 -2.81 -2.75
C SER A 74 19.93 -2.07 -3.91
N VAL A 75 19.16 -1.02 -3.62
CA VAL A 75 18.48 -0.19 -4.63
C VAL A 75 18.90 1.26 -4.44
N GLY A 76 19.51 1.85 -5.46
CA GLY A 76 19.97 3.25 -5.40
C GLY A 76 20.94 3.56 -4.25
N GLY A 77 21.75 2.57 -3.83
CA GLY A 77 22.68 2.70 -2.71
C GLY A 77 22.05 2.58 -1.32
N LYS A 78 20.75 2.25 -1.23
CA LYS A 78 20.06 1.95 0.03
C LYS A 78 19.83 0.44 0.15
N LEU A 79 20.00 -0.06 1.37
CA LEU A 79 19.62 -1.43 1.70
C LEU A 79 18.10 -1.49 1.90
N CYS A 80 17.45 -2.29 1.07
CA CYS A 80 16.02 -2.53 1.07
C CYS A 80 15.75 -4.03 1.27
N SER A 81 14.48 -4.39 1.43
CA SER A 81 14.00 -5.77 1.40
C SER A 81 13.10 -5.98 0.20
N ARG A 82 13.47 -6.91 -0.68
CA ARG A 82 12.58 -7.43 -1.72
C ARG A 82 11.70 -8.50 -1.09
N LEU A 83 10.40 -8.24 -1.08
CA LEU A 83 9.39 -9.11 -0.50
C LEU A 83 8.62 -9.81 -1.61
N GLU A 84 8.36 -11.09 -1.41
CA GLU A 84 7.29 -11.79 -2.13
C GLU A 84 6.13 -11.97 -1.18
N LEU A 85 4.94 -11.61 -1.64
CA LEU A 85 3.72 -11.57 -0.87
C LEU A 85 2.67 -12.45 -1.56
N LEU A 86 1.98 -13.26 -0.76
CA LEU A 86 0.77 -13.95 -1.16
C LEU A 86 -0.43 -13.09 -0.75
N VAL A 87 -1.20 -12.59 -1.71
CA VAL A 87 -2.35 -11.70 -1.45
C VAL A 87 -3.67 -12.45 -1.53
N GLY A 88 -4.48 -12.31 -0.49
CA GLY A 88 -5.89 -12.65 -0.47
C GLY A 88 -6.73 -11.39 -0.57
N ALA A 89 -7.66 -11.36 -1.53
CA ALA A 89 -8.64 -10.28 -1.64
C ALA A 89 -9.43 -10.18 -0.34
N LEU A 90 -9.52 -8.98 0.22
CA LEU A 90 -10.57 -8.68 1.18
C LEU A 90 -11.79 -8.32 0.36
N ASP A 91 -12.86 -9.09 0.48
CA ASP A 91 -14.15 -8.70 -0.11
C ASP A 91 -14.43 -7.26 0.32
N ASN A 92 -14.61 -6.42 -0.69
CA ASN A 92 -14.86 -5.00 -0.54
C ASN A 92 -16.32 -4.86 -0.08
N ASP A 93 -16.60 -5.26 1.16
CA ASP A 93 -17.89 -5.08 1.78
C ASP A 93 -17.98 -3.63 2.27
N GLU A 94 -17.97 -2.69 1.32
CA GLU A 94 -18.68 -1.42 1.47
C GLU A 94 -20.18 -1.75 1.37
N SER A 95 -20.66 -2.47 2.40
CA SER A 95 -22.06 -2.59 2.72
C SER A 95 -22.65 -1.19 2.87
N SER A 96 -23.37 -0.76 1.84
CA SER A 96 -24.66 -0.07 1.93
C SER A 96 -24.90 0.67 3.26
N GLU A 97 -24.44 1.90 3.39
CA GLU A 97 -25.18 2.88 4.20
C GLU A 97 -26.45 3.24 3.44
N ARG A 98 -27.43 2.33 3.51
CA ARG A 98 -28.84 2.70 3.47
C ARG A 98 -29.07 3.65 4.63
N THR A 99 -29.25 4.93 4.34
CA THR A 99 -29.85 5.84 5.31
C THR A 99 -31.07 6.50 4.69
N HIS A 100 -32.20 5.95 5.10
CA HIS A 100 -33.53 6.54 5.36
C HIS A 100 -34.03 7.73 4.54
#